data_AF-A0A817N6G1-F1
#
_entry.id   AF-A0A817N6G1-F1
#
_cell.length_a   1.000
_cell.length_b   1.000
_cell.length_c   1.000
_cell.angle_alpha   90.00
_cell.angle_beta   90.00
_cell.angle_gamma   90.00
#
_symmetry.space_group_name_H-M   'P 1'
#
loop_
_entity.id
_entity.type
_entity.pdbx_description
1 polymer ?
#
loop_
_entity_poly.entity_id
_entity_poly.type
_entity_poly.pdbx_seq_one_letter_code
_entity_poly.pdbx_strand_id
1 'polypeptide(L)'
;VIQELRDSYNKNTSSRPIRKRLRLDVITRWNSTYIMIKIFLKYRLILIKLFETKYHLEITKKQLEKLTSYELTVDHWTVAESLLRVLKPFYSATKLISGSNYPTIGMTICMLRNVQSRFLENNTNDSPLVQNMKKCLLQALKYYTVSDTNQHKLLIVSFYLSAFRGFILGLELLHYISIF
;
A
#
# COMPACT_ATOMS: atom_id res chain seq x y z
N VAL A 1 13.57 -19.84 -15.28
CA VAL A 1 14.31 -18.56 -15.10
C VAL A 1 14.00 -17.81 -13.80
N ILE A 2 12.95 -16.97 -13.65
CA ILE A 2 12.79 -16.12 -12.43
C ILE A 2 12.66 -16.94 -11.13
N GLN A 3 11.99 -18.09 -11.19
CA GLN A 3 11.89 -18.98 -10.02
C GLN A 3 13.24 -19.60 -9.64
N GLU A 4 14.00 -20.09 -10.61
CA GLU A 4 15.36 -20.64 -10.38
C GLU A 4 16.31 -19.56 -9.85
N LEU A 5 16.26 -18.35 -10.40
CA LEU A 5 17.06 -17.23 -9.91
C LEU A 5 16.69 -16.84 -8.48
N ARG A 6 15.41 -16.89 -8.13
CA ARG A 6 14.95 -16.69 -6.75
C ARG A 6 15.47 -17.78 -5.82
N ASP A 7 15.41 -19.03 -6.24
CA ASP A 7 15.82 -20.16 -5.42
C ASP A 7 17.35 -20.19 -5.24
N SER A 8 18.10 -19.82 -6.29
CA SER A 8 19.55 -19.56 -6.23
C SER A 8 19.88 -18.37 -5.32
N TYR A 9 19.19 -17.24 -5.46
CA TYR A 9 19.35 -16.08 -4.59
C TYR A 9 19.14 -16.46 -3.13
N ASN A 10 18.06 -17.17 -2.81
CA ASN A 10 17.73 -17.61 -1.45
C ASN A 10 18.76 -18.57 -0.83
N LYS A 11 19.48 -19.35 -1.64
CA LYS A 11 20.55 -20.26 -1.18
C LYS A 11 21.86 -19.51 -0.91
N ASN A 12 22.15 -18.49 -1.71
CA ASN A 12 23.46 -17.83 -1.74
C ASN A 12 23.53 -16.54 -0.92
N THR A 13 22.42 -16.11 -0.29
CA THR A 13 22.35 -14.87 0.47
C THR A 13 22.12 -15.12 1.95
N SER A 14 22.82 -14.37 2.81
CA SER A 14 22.54 -14.30 4.26
C SER A 14 21.27 -13.48 4.56
N SER A 15 20.69 -12.83 3.55
CA SER A 15 19.48 -12.02 3.68
C SER A 15 18.21 -12.88 3.79
N ARG A 16 17.11 -12.28 4.26
CA ARG A 16 15.84 -13.00 4.42
C ARG A 16 15.34 -13.56 3.07
N PRO A 17 14.99 -14.86 3.01
CA PRO A 17 14.60 -15.48 1.76
C PRO A 17 13.29 -14.90 1.21
N ILE A 18 13.24 -14.73 -0.11
CA ILE A 18 12.06 -14.29 -0.85
C ILE A 18 11.11 -15.47 -0.99
N ARG A 19 10.14 -15.55 -0.08
CA ARG A 19 9.14 -16.64 -0.05
C ARG A 19 7.91 -16.38 -0.92
N LYS A 20 7.60 -15.11 -1.22
CA LYS A 20 6.40 -14.72 -1.97
C LYS A 20 6.69 -14.68 -3.46
N ARG A 21 5.82 -15.29 -4.29
CA ARG A 21 5.83 -15.13 -5.74
C ARG A 21 5.45 -13.70 -6.12
N LEU A 22 5.95 -13.23 -7.28
CA LEU A 22 5.48 -11.99 -7.91
C LEU A 22 3.96 -12.03 -8.05
N ARG A 23 3.31 -10.89 -7.82
CA ARG A 23 1.87 -10.73 -7.94
C ARG A 23 1.56 -9.72 -9.03
N LEU A 24 0.48 -9.96 -9.75
CA LEU A 24 -0.03 -9.02 -10.74
C LEU A 24 -0.95 -8.01 -10.07
N ASP A 25 -1.01 -6.83 -10.67
CA ASP A 25 -2.05 -5.84 -10.38
C ASP A 25 -3.41 -6.36 -10.84
N VAL A 26 -4.45 -6.09 -10.06
CA VAL A 26 -5.82 -6.58 -10.32
C VAL A 26 -6.80 -5.46 -10.04
N ILE A 27 -7.43 -4.95 -11.09
CA ILE A 27 -8.30 -3.76 -11.08
C ILE A 27 -9.42 -3.88 -10.02
N THR A 28 -10.02 -5.06 -9.88
CA THR A 28 -11.13 -5.28 -8.93
C THR A 28 -10.69 -5.47 -7.48
N ARG A 29 -9.38 -5.59 -7.21
CA ARG A 29 -8.84 -5.78 -5.86
C ARG A 29 -8.09 -4.53 -5.41
N TRP A 30 -8.73 -3.73 -4.56
CA TRP A 30 -8.29 -2.38 -4.18
C TRP A 30 -6.85 -2.27 -3.66
N ASN A 31 -6.30 -3.33 -3.08
CA ASN A 31 -4.95 -3.36 -2.50
C ASN A 31 -3.90 -4.08 -3.38
N SER A 32 -4.28 -4.52 -4.58
CA SER A 32 -3.41 -5.36 -5.43
C SER A 32 -2.16 -4.61 -5.90
N THR A 33 -2.28 -3.36 -6.32
CA THR A 33 -1.17 -2.52 -6.80
C THR A 33 -0.10 -2.34 -5.72
N TYR A 34 -0.51 -1.97 -4.49
CA TYR A 34 0.41 -1.83 -3.35
C TYR A 34 1.15 -3.15 -3.07
N ILE A 35 0.43 -4.28 -3.07
CA ILE A 35 1.02 -5.60 -2.80
C ILE A 35 1.97 -6.01 -3.92
N MET A 36 1.61 -5.77 -5.18
CA MET A 36 2.46 -6.03 -6.34
C MET A 36 3.78 -5.29 -6.20
N ILE A 37 3.75 -3.96 -6.03
CA ILE A 37 4.96 -3.13 -5.94
C ILE A 37 5.81 -3.55 -4.74
N LYS A 38 5.17 -3.81 -3.59
CA LYS A 38 5.86 -4.28 -2.38
C LYS A 38 6.61 -5.59 -2.59
N ILE A 39 6.06 -6.51 -3.38
CA ILE A 39 6.72 -7.77 -3.70
C ILE A 39 7.78 -7.55 -4.77
N PHE A 40 7.46 -6.79 -5.81
CA PHE A 40 8.36 -6.45 -6.91
C PHE A 40 9.68 -5.84 -6.39
N LEU A 41 9.62 -4.89 -5.46
CA LEU A 41 10.82 -4.29 -4.86
C LEU A 41 11.69 -5.30 -4.09
N LYS A 42 11.13 -6.41 -3.59
CA LYS A 42 11.93 -7.49 -2.99
C LYS A 42 12.72 -8.28 -4.02
N TYR A 43 12.25 -8.30 -5.26
CA TYR A 43 12.93 -8.97 -6.38
C TYR A 43 13.99 -8.08 -7.05
N ARG A 44 14.23 -6.86 -6.56
CA ARG A 44 15.15 -5.88 -7.18
C ARG A 44 16.51 -6.49 -7.54
N LEU A 45 17.18 -7.13 -6.59
CA LEU A 45 18.50 -7.73 -6.82
C LEU A 45 18.47 -8.88 -7.83
N ILE A 46 17.43 -9.72 -7.78
CA ILE A 46 17.23 -10.81 -8.75
C ILE A 46 17.03 -10.25 -10.16
N LEU A 47 16.24 -9.19 -10.29
CA LEU A 47 15.94 -8.57 -11.58
C LEU A 47 17.17 -7.86 -12.14
N ILE A 48 17.94 -7.15 -11.31
CA ILE A 48 19.22 -6.56 -11.73
C ILE A 48 20.15 -7.67 -12.25
N LYS A 49 20.30 -8.77 -11.50
CA LYS A 49 21.16 -9.88 -11.92
C LYS A 49 20.67 -10.52 -13.23
N LEU A 50 19.36 -10.69 -13.38
CA LEU A 50 18.76 -11.20 -14.61
C LEU A 50 19.11 -10.32 -15.81
N PHE A 51 19.04 -8.99 -15.67
CA PHE A 51 19.37 -8.06 -16.75
C PHE A 51 20.87 -8.05 -17.05
N GLU A 52 21.74 -8.15 -16.05
CA GLU A 52 23.19 -8.29 -16.24
C GLU A 52 23.54 -9.58 -17.01
N THR A 53 22.92 -10.70 -16.66
CA THR A 53 23.24 -12.00 -17.26
C THR A 53 22.40 -12.35 -18.49
N LYS A 54 21.55 -11.43 -18.98
CA LYS A 54 20.56 -11.73 -20.02
C LYS A 54 21.17 -12.24 -21.33
N TYR A 55 22.39 -11.82 -21.65
CA TYR A 55 23.13 -12.23 -22.85
C TYR A 55 23.68 -13.66 -22.77
N HIS A 56 23.72 -14.26 -21.58
CA HIS A 56 24.14 -15.64 -21.35
C HIS A 56 22.94 -16.60 -21.25
N LEU A 57 21.71 -16.12 -21.43
CA LEU A 57 20.52 -16.96 -21.41
C LEU A 57 20.35 -17.66 -22.76
N GLU A 58 20.01 -18.94 -22.73
CA GLU A 58 19.64 -19.72 -23.91
C GLU A 58 18.23 -19.33 -24.40
N ILE A 59 18.11 -18.14 -24.98
CA ILE A 59 16.85 -17.57 -25.48
C ILE A 59 16.99 -17.07 -26.93
N THR A 60 15.86 -17.00 -27.64
CA THR A 60 15.84 -16.47 -29.01
C THR A 60 16.15 -14.97 -29.05
N LYS A 61 16.68 -14.47 -30.18
CA LYS A 61 16.94 -13.03 -30.38
C LYS A 61 15.72 -12.16 -30.08
N LYS A 62 14.53 -12.57 -30.53
CA LYS A 62 13.26 -11.87 -30.26
C LYS A 62 12.91 -11.81 -28.77
N GLN A 63 13.20 -12.87 -28.02
CA GLN A 63 13.01 -12.87 -26.57
C GLN A 63 14.03 -11.97 -25.86
N LEU A 64 15.28 -11.94 -26.32
CA LEU A 64 16.32 -11.06 -25.77
C LEU A 64 16.00 -9.58 -26.01
N GLU A 65 15.55 -9.22 -27.21
CA GLU A 65 15.06 -7.87 -27.54
C GLU A 65 13.90 -7.47 -26.63
N LYS A 66 12.92 -8.37 -26.47
CA LYS A 66 11.78 -8.15 -25.56
C LYS A 66 12.21 -8.03 -24.10
N LEU A 67 13.18 -8.81 -23.63
CA LEU A 67 13.68 -8.71 -22.26
C LEU A 67 14.42 -7.38 -22.04
N THR A 68 15.18 -6.94 -23.05
CA THR A 68 15.91 -5.67 -23.01
C THR A 68 14.97 -4.46 -22.99
N SER A 69 13.81 -4.53 -23.66
CA SER A 69 12.82 -3.44 -23.60
C SER A 69 12.16 -3.27 -22.22
N TYR A 70 12.28 -4.26 -21.32
CA TYR A 70 11.79 -4.18 -19.94
C TYR A 70 12.88 -3.84 -18.92
N GLU A 71 14.09 -3.51 -19.37
CA GLU A 71 15.20 -3.20 -18.48
C GLU A 71 14.90 -1.95 -17.64
N LEU A 72 15.18 -2.04 -16.35
CA LEU A 72 14.78 -1.05 -15.37
C LEU A 72 15.95 -0.14 -15.02
N THR A 73 15.78 1.17 -15.22
CA THR A 73 16.74 2.18 -14.80
C THR A 73 16.63 2.46 -13.30
N VAL A 74 17.60 3.19 -12.76
CA VAL A 74 17.59 3.67 -11.37
C VAL A 74 16.31 4.47 -11.09
N ASP A 75 15.86 5.29 -12.03
CA ASP A 75 14.65 6.10 -11.90
C ASP A 75 13.39 5.25 -11.77
N HIS A 76 13.27 4.15 -12.52
CA HIS A 76 12.14 3.23 -12.39
C HIS A 76 12.01 2.65 -10.97
N TRP A 77 13.15 2.33 -10.34
CA TRP A 77 13.16 1.87 -8.94
C TRP A 77 12.74 2.97 -7.98
N THR A 78 13.25 4.20 -8.16
CA THR A 78 12.90 5.36 -7.35
C THR A 78 11.41 5.69 -7.45
N VAL A 79 10.82 5.59 -8.64
CA VAL A 79 9.37 5.76 -8.87
C VAL A 79 8.59 4.68 -8.12
N ALA A 80 8.99 3.41 -8.22
CA ALA A 80 8.31 2.30 -7.55
C ALA A 80 8.35 2.45 -6.01
N GLU A 81 9.48 2.86 -5.45
CA GLU A 81 9.63 3.13 -4.01
C GLU A 81 8.77 4.32 -3.56
N SER A 82 8.73 5.38 -4.36
CA SER A 82 7.89 6.55 -4.11
C SER A 82 6.41 6.18 -4.12
N LEU A 83 5.97 5.41 -5.13
CA LEU A 83 4.59 4.93 -5.23
C LEU A 83 4.23 4.01 -4.07
N LEU A 84 5.13 3.10 -3.66
CA LEU A 84 4.90 2.24 -2.50
C LEU A 84 4.70 3.07 -1.22
N ARG A 85 5.50 4.12 -1.04
CA ARG A 85 5.42 5.03 0.11
C ARG A 85 4.09 5.77 0.11
N VAL A 86 3.68 6.31 -1.04
CA VAL A 86 2.42 7.05 -1.22
C VAL A 86 1.19 6.16 -0.99
N LEU A 87 1.22 4.90 -1.44
CA LEU A 87 0.08 3.98 -1.29
C LEU A 87 -0.02 3.30 0.08
N LYS A 88 1.05 3.32 0.89
CA LYS A 88 1.09 2.62 2.19
C LYS A 88 -0.02 3.05 3.18
N PRO A 89 -0.34 4.35 3.34
CA PRO A 89 -1.41 4.77 4.23
C PRO A 89 -2.79 4.29 3.77
N PHE A 90 -3.06 4.33 2.46
CA PHE A 90 -4.29 3.77 1.88
C PHE A 90 -4.41 2.28 2.16
N TYR A 91 -3.35 1.51 1.91
CA TYR A 91 -3.34 0.09 2.22
C TYR A 91 -3.65 -0.19 3.70
N SER A 92 -3.07 0.61 4.60
CA SER A 92 -3.25 0.46 6.05
C SER A 92 -4.68 0.82 6.48
N ALA A 93 -5.22 1.93 5.95
CA ALA A 93 -6.58 2.37 6.19
C ALA A 93 -7.60 1.33 5.67
N THR A 94 -7.45 0.87 4.42
CA THR A 94 -8.33 -0.14 3.83
C THR A 94 -8.28 -1.43 4.64
N LYS A 95 -7.10 -1.92 5.03
CA LYS A 95 -6.99 -3.13 5.86
C LYS A 95 -7.73 -2.99 7.19
N LEU A 96 -7.70 -1.80 7.80
CA LEU A 96 -8.40 -1.56 9.05
C LEU A 96 -9.93 -1.47 8.83
N ILE A 97 -10.38 -0.79 7.79
CA ILE A 97 -11.81 -0.61 7.49
C ILE A 97 -12.45 -1.94 7.04
N SER A 98 -11.68 -2.82 6.40
CA SER A 98 -12.13 -4.17 6.00
C SER A 98 -12.10 -5.20 7.13
N GLY A 99 -11.82 -4.80 8.37
CA GLY A 99 -11.88 -5.71 9.52
C GLY A 99 -13.31 -6.17 9.83
N SER A 100 -13.46 -7.37 10.40
CA SER A 100 -14.75 -7.93 10.80
C SER A 100 -14.90 -8.09 12.32
N ASN A 101 -13.81 -8.00 13.07
CA ASN A 101 -13.78 -8.34 14.49
C ASN A 101 -14.05 -7.13 15.41
N TYR A 102 -14.36 -5.98 14.84
CA TYR A 102 -14.64 -4.73 15.55
C TYR A 102 -15.54 -3.84 14.68
N PRO A 103 -16.31 -2.91 15.27
CA PRO A 103 -17.10 -1.95 14.51
C PRO A 103 -16.17 -1.04 13.71
N THR A 104 -16.18 -1.17 12.39
CA THR A 104 -15.26 -0.44 11.50
C THR A 104 -15.79 0.93 11.09
N ILE A 105 -17.10 1.05 10.93
CA ILE A 105 -17.75 2.22 10.34
C ILE A 105 -17.50 3.52 11.12
N GLY A 106 -17.48 3.46 12.46
CA GLY A 106 -17.19 4.63 13.30
C GLY A 106 -15.75 5.12 13.21
N MET A 107 -14.80 4.27 12.81
CA MET A 107 -13.40 4.65 12.62
C MET A 107 -13.10 5.15 11.20
N THR A 108 -13.96 4.84 10.23
CA THR A 108 -13.76 5.17 8.81
C THR A 108 -13.55 6.67 8.59
N ILE A 109 -14.32 7.55 9.25
CA ILE A 109 -14.17 9.01 9.09
C ILE A 109 -12.79 9.49 9.57
N CYS A 110 -12.28 8.96 10.69
CA CYS A 110 -10.97 9.29 11.22
C CYS A 110 -9.85 8.81 10.29
N MET A 111 -9.98 7.61 9.74
CA MET A 111 -9.01 7.05 8.80
C MET A 111 -8.95 7.87 7.51
N LEU A 112 -10.11 8.25 6.96
CA LEU A 112 -10.18 9.10 5.77
C LEU A 112 -9.56 10.47 6.02
N ARG A 113 -9.88 11.12 7.15
CA ARG A 113 -9.28 12.40 7.54
C ARG A 113 -7.77 12.29 7.75
N ASN A 114 -7.28 11.22 8.37
CA ASN A 114 -5.85 10.99 8.55
C ASN A 114 -5.12 10.84 7.22
N VAL A 115 -5.68 10.13 6.25
CA VAL A 115 -5.10 10.02 4.90
C VAL A 115 -5.15 11.38 4.19
N GLN A 116 -6.27 12.09 4.25
CA GLN A 116 -6.45 13.39 3.58
C GLN A 116 -5.53 14.48 4.14
N SER A 117 -5.64 14.77 5.44
CA SER A 117 -4.94 15.88 6.06
C SER A 117 -3.49 15.50 6.34
N ARG A 118 -3.24 14.43 7.09
CA ARG A 118 -1.86 14.17 7.57
C ARG A 118 -0.90 13.66 6.50
N PHE A 119 -1.41 13.01 5.46
CA PHE A 119 -0.56 12.35 4.48
C PHE A 119 -0.53 13.02 3.10
N LEU A 120 -1.70 13.45 2.61
CA LEU A 120 -1.82 14.06 1.29
C LEU A 120 -1.61 15.59 1.29
N GLU A 121 -1.40 16.20 2.47
CA GLU A 121 -0.95 17.59 2.53
C GLU A 121 0.39 17.77 1.79
N ASN A 122 0.50 18.91 1.09
CA ASN A 122 1.69 19.27 0.36
C ASN A 122 2.84 19.48 1.34
N ASN A 123 3.90 18.68 1.19
CA ASN A 123 5.13 18.85 1.93
C ASN A 123 6.18 19.42 0.98
N THR A 124 6.80 20.54 1.35
CA THR A 124 7.87 21.19 0.56
C THR A 124 9.08 20.29 0.36
N ASN A 125 9.26 19.28 1.20
CA ASN A 125 10.33 18.29 1.10
C ASN A 125 10.01 17.13 0.13
N ASP A 126 8.78 17.01 -0.36
CA ASP A 126 8.42 15.97 -1.33
C ASP A 126 8.96 16.31 -2.72
N SER A 127 9.39 15.30 -3.47
CA SER A 127 9.78 15.47 -4.87
C SER A 127 8.56 15.87 -5.73
N PRO A 128 8.75 16.55 -6.89
CA PRO A 128 7.66 16.92 -7.78
C PRO A 128 6.77 15.74 -8.18
N LEU A 129 7.39 14.57 -8.37
CA LEU A 129 6.69 13.31 -8.63
C LEU A 129 5.72 12.94 -7.49
N VAL A 130 6.21 12.94 -6.24
CA VAL A 130 5.42 12.57 -5.06
C VAL A 130 4.30 13.58 -4.84
N GLN A 131 4.58 14.87 -5.01
CA GLN A 131 3.56 15.92 -4.91
C GLN A 131 2.43 15.70 -5.93
N ASN A 132 2.78 15.40 -7.19
CA ASN A 132 1.78 15.12 -8.23
C ASN A 132 0.96 13.86 -7.90
N MET A 133 1.62 12.77 -7.46
CA MET A 133 0.94 11.55 -7.03
C MET A 133 -0.05 11.81 -5.89
N LYS A 134 0.37 12.55 -4.85
CA LYS A 134 -0.50 12.93 -3.72
C LYS A 134 -1.70 13.75 -4.19
N LYS A 135 -1.49 14.72 -5.08
CA LYS A 135 -2.55 15.57 -5.64
C LYS A 135 -3.60 14.74 -6.39
N CYS A 136 -3.17 13.83 -7.26
CA CYS A 136 -4.08 12.94 -7.99
C CYS A 136 -4.91 12.06 -7.03
N LEU A 137 -4.26 11.46 -6.03
CA LEU A 137 -4.94 10.62 -5.05
C LEU A 137 -5.90 11.41 -4.16
N LEU A 138 -5.55 12.64 -3.78
CA LEU A 138 -6.42 13.52 -3.01
C LEU A 138 -7.68 13.87 -3.81
N GLN A 139 -7.54 14.18 -5.10
CA GLN A 139 -8.67 14.47 -5.97
C GLN A 139 -9.60 13.27 -6.11
N ALA A 140 -9.05 12.08 -6.35
CA ALA A 140 -9.83 10.85 -6.40
C ALA A 140 -10.54 10.58 -5.07
N LEU A 141 -9.85 10.73 -3.94
CA LEU A 141 -10.43 10.50 -2.62
C LEU A 141 -11.56 11.47 -2.32
N LYS A 142 -11.41 12.76 -2.66
CA LYS A 142 -12.49 13.76 -2.52
C LYS A 142 -13.70 13.40 -3.35
N TYR A 143 -13.49 12.98 -4.60
CA TYR A 143 -14.57 12.55 -5.49
C TYR A 143 -15.39 11.41 -4.88
N TYR A 144 -14.76 10.38 -4.31
CA TYR A 144 -15.49 9.23 -3.74
C TYR A 144 -16.06 9.48 -2.34
N THR A 145 -15.58 10.47 -1.58
CA THR A 145 -15.98 10.68 -0.17
C THR A 145 -16.91 11.86 0.06
N VAL A 146 -16.85 12.89 -0.79
CA VAL A 146 -17.63 14.13 -0.63
C VAL A 146 -18.90 14.12 -1.51
N SER A 147 -18.90 13.35 -2.60
CA SER A 147 -20.04 13.32 -3.53
C SER A 147 -21.29 12.67 -2.94
N ASP A 148 -21.15 11.71 -2.01
CA ASP A 148 -22.29 11.10 -1.31
C ASP A 148 -22.49 11.71 0.08
N THR A 149 -23.41 12.68 0.14
CA THR A 149 -23.75 13.40 1.38
C THR A 149 -24.42 12.50 2.43
N ASN A 150 -25.11 11.43 2.02
CA ASN A 150 -25.77 10.52 2.94
C ASN A 150 -24.75 9.59 3.60
N GLN A 151 -23.83 9.04 2.81
CA GLN A 151 -22.71 8.26 3.35
C GLN A 151 -21.88 9.10 4.31
N HIS A 152 -21.61 10.36 3.96
CA HIS A 152 -20.87 11.27 4.84
C HIS A 152 -21.57 11.49 6.20
N LYS A 153 -22.88 11.76 6.20
CA LYS A 153 -23.68 11.93 7.43
C LYS A 153 -23.67 10.65 8.28
N LEU A 154 -23.86 9.48 7.66
CA LEU A 154 -23.81 8.20 8.36
C LEU A 154 -22.46 7.95 9.04
N LEU A 155 -21.36 8.26 8.34
CA LEU A 155 -20.01 8.15 8.90
C LEU A 155 -19.80 9.06 10.12
N ILE A 156 -20.34 10.29 10.08
CA ILE A 156 -20.29 11.21 11.24
C ILE A 156 -21.09 10.65 12.42
N VAL A 157 -22.33 10.22 12.21
CA VAL A 157 -23.18 9.68 13.28
C VAL A 157 -22.54 8.44 13.92
N SER A 158 -22.07 7.52 13.09
CA SER A 158 -21.42 6.29 13.58
C SER A 158 -20.14 6.56 14.39
N PHE A 159 -19.38 7.60 14.04
CA PHE A 159 -18.23 8.05 14.82
C PHE A 159 -18.65 8.51 16.23
N TYR A 160 -19.66 9.37 16.33
CA TYR A 160 -20.15 9.83 17.64
C TYR A 160 -20.72 8.69 18.48
N LEU A 161 -21.47 7.76 17.88
CA LEU A 161 -21.98 6.58 18.58
C LEU A 161 -20.84 5.69 19.11
N SER A 162 -19.77 5.55 18.34
CA SER A 162 -18.60 4.74 18.73
C SER A 162 -17.81 5.41 19.86
N ALA A 163 -17.65 6.75 19.80
CA ALA A 163 -17.02 7.53 20.85
C ALA A 163 -17.85 7.51 22.15
N PHE A 164 -19.16 7.66 22.05
CA PHE A 164 -20.08 7.59 23.18
C PHE A 164 -20.04 6.20 23.85
N ARG A 165 -20.06 5.12 23.07
CA ARG A 165 -19.90 3.76 23.60
C ARG A 165 -18.58 3.59 24.35
N GLY A 166 -17.48 4.12 23.82
CA GLY A 166 -16.17 4.07 24.47
C GLY A 166 -16.15 4.84 25.80
N PHE A 167 -16.80 6.00 25.84
CA PHE A 167 -16.98 6.79 27.06
C PHE A 167 -17.79 6.04 28.12
N ILE A 168 -18.92 5.43 27.75
CA ILE A 168 -19.76 4.63 28.66
C ILE A 168 -18.98 3.43 29.22
N LEU A 169 -18.29 2.66 28.37
CA LEU A 169 -17.45 1.54 28.84
C LEU A 169 -16.32 2.00 29.76
N GLY A 170 -15.74 3.18 29.49
CA GLY A 170 -14.74 3.79 30.36
C GLY A 170 -15.30 4.16 31.74
N LEU A 171 -16.53 4.70 31.79
CA LEU A 171 -17.23 4.97 33.04
C LEU A 171 -17.60 3.69 33.80
N GLU A 172 -18.04 2.63 33.11
CA GLU A 172 -18.34 1.33 33.74
C GLU A 172 -17.07 0.69 34.34
N LEU A 173 -15.93 0.77 33.65
CA LEU A 173 -14.64 0.30 34.17
C LEU A 173 -14.17 1.12 35.37
N LEU A 174 -14.32 2.45 35.34
CA LEU A 174 -13.99 3.31 36.47
C LEU A 174 -14.91 3.06 37.67
N HIS A 175 -16.21 2.83 37.42
CA HIS A 175 -17.16 2.47 38.47
C HIS A 175 -16.84 1.09 39.06
N TYR A 176 -16.50 0.11 38.23
CA TYR A 176 -16.07 -1.22 38.67
C TYR A 176 -14.79 -1.15 39.52
N ILE A 177 -13.80 -0.37 39.11
CA ILE A 177 -12.56 -0.15 39.87
C ILE A 177 -12.83 0.60 41.18
N SER A 178 -13.82 1.49 41.25
CA SER A 178 -14.15 2.21 42.49
C SER A 178 -14.99 1.40 43.48
N ILE A 179 -15.47 0.22 43.11
CA ILE A 179 -16.23 -0.71 43.97
C ILE A 179 -15.31 -1.75 44.64
N PHE A 180 -14.04 -1.86 44.21
CA PHE A 180 -13.01 -2.70 44.84
C PHE A 180 -11.99 -1.84 45.61
#